data_AF-A0A845GY33-F1
#
_entry.id   AF-A0A845GY33-F1
#
_cell.length_a   1.000
_cell.length_b   1.000
_cell.length_c   1.000
_cell.angle_alpha   90.00
_cell.angle_beta   90.00
_cell.angle_gamma   90.00
#
_symmetry.space_group_name_H-M   'P 1'
#
loop_
_entity.id
_entity.type
_entity.pdbx_description
1 polymer ?
#
loop_
_entity_poly.entity_id
_entity_poly.type
_entity_poly.pdbx_seq_one_letter_code
_entity_poly.pdbx_strand_id
1 'polypeptide(L)'
;MNAYQNFLDFFSMNNRERLDGLSEIYFTDMTREERAMAFEYLLKMVEEGGSRESVNGLFIVDAERAAPVVRKLLEAHQLREDAEIAAAWNLNRGQRDSSLIPVFIRLMSSSDKYNRANAAFYVPADDFTPELDAALKGMIRTETETLPLVNATNKYLECYGITRESVSKEEFSHFYRGLRSDEARDKEAMFKELEKLFQ
;
A
#
# COMPACT_ATOMS: atom_id res chain seq x y z
N MET A 1 17.33 4.69 29.40
CA MET A 1 17.31 3.94 28.14
C MET A 1 17.47 5.00 27.05
N ASN A 2 18.47 4.92 26.15
CA ASN A 2 18.57 5.92 25.08
C ASN A 2 17.51 5.63 24.00
N ALA A 3 17.10 6.65 23.25
CA ALA A 3 16.04 6.53 22.26
C ALA A 3 16.38 5.51 21.16
N TYR A 4 17.66 5.41 20.80
CA TYR A 4 18.13 4.41 19.84
C TYR A 4 17.95 2.97 20.32
N GLN A 5 18.15 2.69 21.60
CA GLN A 5 17.96 1.36 22.16
C GLN A 5 16.47 0.97 22.12
N ASN A 6 15.55 1.90 22.40
CA ASN A 6 14.11 1.63 22.25
C ASN A 6 13.74 1.23 20.82
N PHE A 7 14.39 1.86 19.83
CA PHE A 7 14.25 1.52 18.42
C PHE A 7 14.83 0.14 18.08
N LEU A 8 16.01 -0.22 18.61
CA LEU A 8 16.58 -1.55 18.41
C LEU A 8 15.74 -2.63 19.09
N ASP A 9 15.22 -2.32 20.28
CA ASP A 9 14.38 -3.21 21.06
C ASP A 9 13.09 -3.55 20.31
N PHE A 10 12.51 -2.61 19.55
CA PHE A 10 11.36 -2.86 18.67
C PHE A 10 11.58 -4.08 17.75
N PHE A 11 12.76 -4.21 17.13
CA PHE A 11 13.07 -5.33 16.25
C PHE A 11 13.29 -6.66 16.98
N SER A 12 13.51 -6.59 18.30
CA SER A 12 13.66 -7.74 19.19
C SER A 12 12.37 -8.12 19.92
N MET A 13 11.30 -7.31 19.80
CA MET A 13 10.01 -7.57 20.44
C MET A 13 9.24 -8.69 19.73
N ASN A 14 8.67 -9.58 20.56
CA ASN A 14 7.75 -10.65 20.14
C ASN A 14 6.33 -10.45 20.70
N ASN A 15 6.05 -9.27 21.28
CA ASN A 15 4.83 -9.00 22.04
C ASN A 15 3.83 -8.15 21.24
N ARG A 16 2.64 -7.95 21.83
CA ARG A 16 1.48 -7.25 21.25
C ARG A 16 1.75 -5.81 20.77
N GLU A 17 2.73 -5.11 21.35
CA GLU A 17 3.17 -3.76 20.92
C GLU A 17 3.75 -3.76 19.49
N ARG A 18 4.19 -4.91 18.98
CA ARG A 18 4.59 -5.05 17.57
C ARG A 18 3.42 -4.86 16.60
N LEU A 19 2.18 -5.04 17.06
CA LEU A 19 0.99 -4.90 16.20
C LEU A 19 0.76 -3.47 15.73
N ASP A 20 1.23 -2.48 16.50
CA ASP A 20 1.10 -1.06 16.15
C ASP A 20 2.13 -0.63 15.09
N GLY A 21 3.18 -1.45 14.89
CA GLY A 21 4.22 -1.25 13.89
C GLY A 21 5.19 -0.10 14.21
N LEU A 22 6.23 0.00 13.39
CA LEU A 22 7.23 1.06 13.51
C LEU A 22 6.62 2.41 13.08
N SER A 23 6.64 3.39 13.97
CA SER A 23 6.06 4.72 13.76
C SER A 23 6.98 5.85 14.27
N GLU A 24 6.60 7.10 14.02
CA GLU A 24 7.38 8.31 14.39
C GLU A 24 7.78 8.33 15.87
N ILE A 25 6.97 7.75 16.77
CA ILE A 25 7.22 7.75 18.21
C ILE A 25 8.57 7.13 18.58
N TYR A 26 9.08 6.19 17.78
CA TYR A 26 10.37 5.54 18.00
C TYR A 26 11.56 6.43 17.60
N PHE A 27 11.30 7.54 16.91
CA PHE A 27 12.32 8.45 16.37
C PHE A 27 12.25 9.86 16.97
N THR A 28 11.14 10.24 17.59
CA THR A 28 10.91 11.59 18.14
C THR A 28 12.01 12.05 19.10
N ASP A 29 12.43 11.16 20.00
CA ASP A 29 13.41 11.50 21.06
C ASP A 29 14.87 11.25 20.64
N MET A 30 15.11 10.85 19.38
CA MET A 30 16.46 10.59 18.89
C MET A 30 17.20 11.88 18.56
N THR A 31 18.48 11.90 18.94
CA THR A 31 19.45 12.86 18.41
C THR A 31 19.67 12.66 16.90
N ARG A 32 20.32 13.63 16.25
CA ARG A 32 20.65 13.53 14.82
C ARG A 32 21.56 12.33 14.54
N GLU A 33 22.52 12.09 15.43
CA GLU A 33 23.44 10.96 15.36
C GLU A 33 22.69 9.62 15.50
N GLU A 34 21.76 9.52 16.46
CA GLU A 34 20.93 8.32 16.63
C GLU A 34 20.00 8.07 15.44
N ARG A 35 19.41 9.12 14.85
CA ARG A 35 18.62 9.00 13.61
C ARG A 35 19.47 8.52 12.43
N ALA A 36 20.71 9.01 12.30
CA ALA A 36 21.63 8.52 11.28
C ALA A 36 21.96 7.03 11.48
N MET A 37 22.22 6.61 12.73
CA MET A 37 22.44 5.20 13.06
C MET A 37 21.21 4.32 12.79
N ALA A 38 20.01 4.81 13.09
CA ALA A 38 18.76 4.13 12.78
C ALA A 38 18.56 3.98 11.27
N PHE A 39 18.89 5.03 10.50
CA PHE A 39 18.86 4.96 9.04
C PHE A 39 19.80 3.88 8.50
N GLU A 40 21.07 3.82 8.93
CA GLU A 40 22.00 2.77 8.47
C GLU A 40 21.51 1.37 8.82
N TYR A 41 20.96 1.20 10.03
CA TYR A 41 20.42 -0.08 10.48
C TYR A 41 19.27 -0.55 9.58
N LEU A 42 18.30 0.34 9.32
CA LEU A 42 17.16 0.06 8.44
C LEU A 42 17.61 -0.19 7.01
N LEU A 43 18.57 0.60 6.51
CA LEU A 43 19.09 0.47 5.15
C LEU A 43 19.68 -0.93 4.95
N LYS A 44 20.49 -1.42 5.89
CA LYS A 44 21.05 -2.77 5.82
C LYS A 44 19.95 -3.83 5.73
N MET A 45 18.88 -3.71 6.52
CA MET A 45 17.74 -4.64 6.45
C MET A 45 17.03 -4.59 5.10
N VAL A 46 16.90 -3.40 4.51
CA VAL A 46 16.25 -3.19 3.21
C VAL A 46 17.11 -3.73 2.07
N GLU A 47 18.43 -3.61 2.14
CA GLU A 47 19.38 -4.20 1.18
C GLU A 47 19.36 -5.74 1.19
N GLU A 48 19.00 -6.36 2.32
CA GLU A 48 18.80 -7.81 2.45
C GLU A 48 17.40 -8.27 2.00
N GLY A 49 16.64 -7.39 1.35
CA GLY A 49 15.31 -7.63 0.79
C GLY A 49 14.18 -6.89 1.50
N GLY A 50 14.42 -6.42 2.73
CA GLY A 50 13.52 -5.54 3.46
C GLY A 50 12.16 -6.15 3.81
N SER A 51 11.42 -5.46 4.64
CA SER A 51 9.98 -5.62 4.87
C SER A 51 9.27 -4.29 4.68
N ARG A 52 7.94 -4.31 4.61
CA ARG A 52 7.11 -3.10 4.67
C ARG A 52 7.53 -2.17 5.81
N GLU A 53 7.80 -2.72 6.99
CA GLU A 53 8.19 -1.95 8.18
C GLU A 53 9.54 -1.26 8.02
N SER A 54 10.56 -1.99 7.53
CA SER A 54 11.90 -1.41 7.35
C SER A 54 11.92 -0.30 6.28
N VAL A 55 11.17 -0.47 5.19
CA VAL A 55 11.05 0.55 4.14
C VAL A 55 10.32 1.77 4.67
N ASN A 56 9.16 1.60 5.34
CA ASN A 56 8.46 2.72 5.97
C ASN A 56 9.34 3.45 6.98
N GLY A 57 10.12 2.71 7.78
CA GLY A 57 11.08 3.27 8.72
C GLY A 57 12.10 4.19 8.04
N LEU A 58 12.67 3.81 6.89
CA LEU A 58 13.62 4.66 6.16
C LEU A 58 12.98 6.01 5.79
N PHE A 59 11.75 5.99 5.28
CA PHE A 59 11.04 7.21 4.91
C PHE A 59 10.58 8.05 6.10
N ILE A 60 10.36 7.44 7.27
CA ILE A 60 10.08 8.14 8.53
C ILE A 60 11.34 8.87 9.02
N VAL A 61 12.48 8.18 9.02
CA VAL A 61 13.75 8.73 9.52
C VAL A 61 14.26 9.86 8.64
N ASP A 62 14.37 9.61 7.33
CA ASP A 62 14.92 10.53 6.34
C ASP A 62 14.42 10.17 4.93
N ALA A 63 13.28 10.73 4.54
CA ALA A 63 12.65 10.48 3.24
C ALA A 63 13.51 10.91 2.05
N GLU A 64 14.22 12.04 2.16
CA GLU A 64 15.07 12.56 1.08
C GLU A 64 16.23 11.61 0.79
N ARG A 65 16.84 11.08 1.85
CA ARG A 65 17.92 10.09 1.74
C ARG A 65 17.41 8.71 1.32
N ALA A 66 16.22 8.31 1.78
CA ALA A 66 15.64 7.00 1.48
C ALA A 66 15.26 6.85 -0.01
N ALA A 67 14.65 7.88 -0.59
CA ALA A 67 14.07 7.82 -1.93
C ALA A 67 15.02 7.29 -3.04
N PRO A 68 16.23 7.83 -3.24
CA PRO A 68 17.10 7.36 -4.33
C PRO A 68 17.58 5.91 -4.12
N VAL A 69 17.84 5.51 -2.87
CA VAL A 69 18.34 4.16 -2.56
C VAL A 69 17.23 3.14 -2.73
N VAL A 70 16.04 3.40 -2.18
CA VAL A 70 14.89 2.50 -2.30
C VAL A 70 14.43 2.36 -3.75
N ARG A 71 14.43 3.44 -4.54
CA ARG A 71 14.13 3.39 -5.98
C ARG A 71 15.05 2.43 -6.72
N LYS A 72 16.36 2.52 -6.48
CA LYS A 72 17.35 1.62 -7.08
C LYS A 72 17.10 0.15 -6.72
N LEU A 73 16.78 -0.14 -5.45
CA LEU A 73 16.49 -1.50 -5.00
C LEU A 73 15.19 -2.06 -5.60
N LEU A 74 14.17 -1.21 -5.73
CA LEU A 74 12.89 -1.55 -6.37
C LEU A 74 13.08 -1.88 -7.86
N GLU A 75 13.80 -1.04 -8.60
CA GLU A 75 14.10 -1.25 -10.02
C GLU A 75 14.97 -2.49 -10.26
N ALA A 76 15.82 -2.83 -9.29
CA ALA A 76 16.65 -4.04 -9.33
C ALA A 76 15.90 -5.31 -8.89
N HIS A 77 14.62 -5.22 -8.50
CA HIS A 77 13.83 -6.32 -7.94
C HIS A 77 14.51 -7.03 -6.75
N GLN A 78 15.20 -6.25 -5.92
CA GLN A 78 15.92 -6.75 -4.74
C GLN A 78 15.05 -6.79 -3.49
N LEU A 79 13.86 -6.19 -3.52
CA LEU A 79 12.94 -6.13 -2.41
C LEU A 79 11.96 -7.31 -2.43
N ARG A 80 11.54 -7.75 -1.25
CA ARG A 80 10.39 -8.67 -1.11
C ARG A 80 9.09 -7.95 -1.48
N GLU A 81 8.08 -8.71 -1.87
CA GLU A 81 6.80 -8.15 -2.39
C GLU A 81 6.15 -7.11 -1.46
N ASP A 82 6.11 -7.36 -0.14
CA ASP A 82 5.54 -6.41 0.83
C ASP A 82 6.35 -5.11 0.93
N ALA A 83 7.68 -5.23 0.81
CA ALA A 83 8.61 -4.11 0.75
C ALA A 83 8.53 -3.36 -0.59
N GLU A 84 8.28 -4.04 -1.71
CA GLU A 84 8.05 -3.41 -3.02
C GLU A 84 6.78 -2.53 -3.00
N ILE A 85 5.69 -3.00 -2.39
CA ILE A 85 4.46 -2.20 -2.23
C ILE A 85 4.76 -0.95 -1.38
N ALA A 86 5.45 -1.12 -0.26
CA ALA A 86 5.82 -0.02 0.63
C ALA A 86 6.75 1.00 -0.07
N ALA A 87 7.71 0.51 -0.85
CA ALA A 87 8.64 1.32 -1.62
C ALA A 87 7.89 2.15 -2.67
N ALA A 88 7.09 1.50 -3.51
CA ALA A 88 6.29 2.15 -4.54
C ALA A 88 5.35 3.21 -3.95
N TRP A 89 4.68 2.90 -2.84
CA TRP A 89 3.79 3.83 -2.17
C TRP A 89 4.52 5.05 -1.60
N ASN A 90 5.62 4.85 -0.86
CA ASN A 90 6.37 5.97 -0.27
C ASN A 90 6.99 6.87 -1.34
N LEU A 91 7.56 6.27 -2.40
CA LEU A 91 8.11 7.01 -3.54
C LEU A 91 7.03 7.86 -4.21
N ASN A 92 5.87 7.26 -4.53
CA ASN A 92 4.77 7.98 -5.17
C ASN A 92 4.19 9.09 -4.28
N ARG A 93 4.15 8.89 -2.97
CA ARG A 93 3.68 9.91 -2.01
C ARG A 93 4.63 11.11 -1.92
N GLY A 94 5.95 10.87 -1.97
CA GLY A 94 6.96 11.94 -1.95
C GLY A 94 7.01 12.72 -3.27
N GLN A 95 6.92 12.00 -4.39
CA GLN A 95 6.83 12.58 -5.72
C GLN A 95 5.95 11.67 -6.58
N ARG A 96 4.82 12.21 -7.06
CA ARG A 96 3.89 11.46 -7.91
C ARG A 96 4.63 10.91 -9.12
N ASP A 97 4.53 9.60 -9.31
CA ASP A 97 5.28 8.85 -10.30
C ASP A 97 4.45 7.64 -10.75
N SER A 98 3.69 7.84 -11.82
CA SER A 98 2.80 6.83 -12.38
C SER A 98 3.55 5.60 -12.92
N SER A 99 4.88 5.67 -13.11
CA SER A 99 5.68 4.50 -13.48
C SER A 99 5.73 3.44 -12.38
N LEU A 100 5.25 3.75 -11.18
CA LEU A 100 5.18 2.84 -10.04
C LEU A 100 3.87 2.04 -10.00
N ILE A 101 2.83 2.46 -10.74
CA ILE A 101 1.53 1.74 -10.81
C ILE A 101 1.68 0.25 -11.20
N PRO A 102 2.54 -0.12 -12.18
CA PRO A 102 2.74 -1.52 -12.54
C PRO A 102 3.21 -2.42 -11.39
N VAL A 103 3.91 -1.87 -10.39
CA VAL A 103 4.32 -2.63 -9.19
C VAL A 103 3.09 -3.12 -8.44
N PHE A 104 2.12 -2.23 -8.19
CA PHE A 104 0.88 -2.59 -7.51
C PHE A 104 0.07 -3.58 -8.34
N ILE A 105 -0.13 -3.31 -9.64
CA ILE A 105 -0.91 -4.20 -10.53
C ILE A 105 -0.34 -5.62 -10.54
N ARG A 106 0.99 -5.77 -10.64
CA ARG A 106 1.62 -7.11 -10.59
C ARG A 106 1.31 -7.80 -9.25
N LEU A 107 1.45 -7.08 -8.14
CA LEU A 107 1.28 -7.63 -6.79
C LEU A 107 -0.18 -7.86 -6.38
N MET A 108 -1.15 -7.25 -7.08
CA MET A 108 -2.57 -7.63 -7.00
C MET A 108 -2.83 -9.09 -7.43
N SER A 109 -1.89 -9.72 -8.13
CA SER A 109 -1.94 -11.14 -8.51
C SER A 109 -0.99 -12.03 -7.69
N SER A 110 -0.44 -11.54 -6.58
CA SER A 110 0.44 -12.33 -5.71
C SER A 110 -0.27 -13.57 -5.16
N SER A 111 0.48 -14.65 -4.94
CA SER A 111 -0.03 -15.83 -4.23
C SER A 111 -0.41 -15.52 -2.78
N ASP A 112 0.23 -14.51 -2.16
CA ASP A 112 -0.07 -14.07 -0.80
C ASP A 112 -1.25 -13.09 -0.79
N LYS A 113 -2.31 -13.44 -0.06
CA LYS A 113 -3.51 -12.59 0.06
C LYS A 113 -3.23 -11.25 0.72
N TYR A 114 -2.27 -11.14 1.63
CA TYR A 114 -1.92 -9.88 2.26
C TYR A 114 -1.23 -8.95 1.26
N ASN A 115 -0.40 -9.49 0.35
CA ASN A 115 0.22 -8.69 -0.70
C ASN A 115 -0.82 -8.22 -1.72
N ARG A 116 -1.76 -9.09 -2.14
CA ARG A 116 -2.89 -8.66 -2.99
C ARG A 116 -3.70 -7.55 -2.35
N ALA A 117 -4.06 -7.72 -1.08
CA ALA A 117 -4.83 -6.74 -0.33
C ALA A 117 -4.10 -5.40 -0.17
N ASN A 118 -2.81 -5.44 0.16
CA ASN A 118 -1.99 -4.23 0.32
C ASN A 118 -1.80 -3.52 -1.02
N ALA A 119 -1.57 -4.27 -2.10
CA ALA A 119 -1.41 -3.69 -3.44
C ALA A 119 -2.68 -2.94 -3.87
N ALA A 120 -3.86 -3.53 -3.68
CA ALA A 120 -5.14 -2.88 -3.93
C ALA A 120 -5.40 -1.68 -3.02
N PHE A 121 -4.98 -1.73 -1.76
CA PHE A 121 -5.18 -0.63 -0.82
C PHE A 121 -4.30 0.58 -1.10
N TYR A 122 -3.00 0.35 -1.35
CA TYR A 122 -2.00 1.42 -1.45
C TYR A 122 -1.83 1.99 -2.85
N VAL A 123 -2.34 1.35 -3.90
CA VAL A 123 -2.28 1.91 -5.25
C VAL A 123 -2.94 3.31 -5.29
N PRO A 124 -2.29 4.31 -5.89
CA PRO A 124 -2.86 5.65 -6.09
C PRO A 124 -4.16 5.59 -6.92
N ALA A 125 -5.21 6.24 -6.44
CA ALA A 125 -6.52 6.26 -7.11
C ALA A 125 -6.63 7.36 -8.18
N ASP A 126 -5.79 8.39 -8.08
CA ASP A 126 -5.74 9.54 -8.98
C ASP A 126 -5.13 9.22 -10.36
N ASP A 127 -4.36 8.12 -10.46
CA ASP A 127 -3.78 7.61 -11.70
C ASP A 127 -4.57 6.41 -12.25
N PHE A 128 -5.87 6.61 -12.48
CA PHE A 128 -6.79 5.56 -12.91
C PHE A 128 -6.62 5.18 -14.38
N THR A 129 -5.59 4.38 -14.65
CA THR A 129 -5.25 3.86 -15.98
C THR A 129 -6.15 2.69 -16.40
N PRO A 130 -6.30 2.41 -17.72
CA PRO A 130 -7.00 1.22 -18.21
C PRO A 130 -6.46 -0.10 -17.64
N GLU A 131 -5.15 -0.19 -17.40
CA GLU A 131 -4.50 -1.35 -16.80
C GLU A 131 -4.91 -1.53 -15.34
N LEU A 132 -5.00 -0.44 -14.59
CA LEU A 132 -5.46 -0.45 -13.20
C LEU A 132 -6.95 -0.80 -13.11
N ASP A 133 -7.78 -0.24 -13.99
CA ASP A 133 -9.19 -0.60 -14.15
C ASP A 133 -9.37 -2.11 -14.38
N ALA A 134 -8.64 -2.66 -15.35
CA ALA A 134 -8.69 -4.09 -15.65
C ALA A 134 -8.24 -4.95 -14.45
N ALA A 135 -7.18 -4.55 -13.76
CA ALA A 135 -6.64 -5.28 -12.60
C ALA A 135 -7.64 -5.31 -11.43
N LEU A 136 -8.20 -4.16 -11.05
CA LEU A 136 -9.17 -4.05 -9.96
C LEU A 136 -10.48 -4.78 -10.28
N LYS A 137 -11.00 -4.66 -11.51
CA LYS A 137 -12.16 -5.45 -11.96
C LYS A 137 -11.86 -6.94 -11.91
N GLY A 138 -10.65 -7.36 -12.32
CA GLY A 138 -10.18 -8.73 -12.21
C GLY A 138 -10.27 -9.26 -10.78
N MET A 139 -9.69 -8.52 -9.83
CA MET A 139 -9.79 -8.86 -8.40
C MET A 139 -11.25 -8.95 -7.93
N ILE A 140 -12.08 -7.96 -8.23
CA ILE A 140 -13.49 -7.93 -7.79
C ILE A 140 -14.27 -9.12 -8.35
N ARG A 141 -13.96 -9.57 -9.57
CA ARG A 141 -14.60 -10.74 -10.18
C ARG A 141 -14.21 -12.05 -9.51
N THR A 142 -12.91 -12.25 -9.25
CA THR A 142 -12.36 -13.59 -8.97
C THR A 142 -11.90 -13.81 -7.53
N GLU A 143 -11.69 -12.75 -6.74
CA GLU A 143 -11.13 -12.88 -5.40
C GLU A 143 -12.11 -13.59 -4.45
N THR A 144 -11.58 -14.58 -3.73
CA THR A 144 -12.33 -15.37 -2.74
C THR A 144 -12.01 -14.95 -1.30
N GLU A 145 -10.87 -14.30 -1.07
CA GLU A 145 -10.49 -13.81 0.24
C GLU A 145 -11.14 -12.45 0.53
N THR A 146 -11.71 -12.30 1.73
CA THR A 146 -12.48 -11.09 2.08
C THR A 146 -11.65 -9.81 2.02
N LEU A 147 -10.43 -9.82 2.55
CA LEU A 147 -9.63 -8.60 2.70
C LEU A 147 -9.19 -8.00 1.34
N PRO A 148 -8.60 -8.76 0.39
CA PRO A 148 -8.28 -8.21 -0.92
C PRO A 148 -9.52 -7.76 -1.70
N LEU A 149 -10.64 -8.49 -1.60
CA LEU A 149 -11.90 -8.10 -2.26
C LEU A 149 -12.42 -6.76 -1.73
N VAL A 150 -12.42 -6.56 -0.41
CA VAL A 150 -12.81 -5.29 0.23
C VAL A 150 -11.91 -4.16 -0.25
N ASN A 151 -10.60 -4.36 -0.27
CA ASN A 151 -9.64 -3.33 -0.65
C ASN A 151 -9.76 -2.99 -2.14
N ALA A 152 -9.89 -3.99 -3.02
CA ALA A 152 -10.10 -3.77 -4.46
C ALA A 152 -11.41 -3.02 -4.72
N THR A 153 -12.50 -3.38 -4.04
CA THR A 153 -13.79 -2.69 -4.17
C THR A 153 -13.69 -1.23 -3.73
N ASN A 154 -13.12 -0.98 -2.55
CA ASN A 154 -12.96 0.39 -2.04
C ASN A 154 -12.08 1.23 -2.97
N LYS A 155 -10.96 0.67 -3.42
CA LYS A 155 -10.05 1.37 -4.32
C LYS A 155 -10.68 1.66 -5.67
N TYR A 156 -11.43 0.71 -6.23
CA TYR A 156 -12.13 0.90 -7.48
C TYR A 156 -13.14 2.07 -7.38
N LEU A 157 -13.92 2.14 -6.29
CA LEU A 157 -14.81 3.28 -6.04
C LEU A 157 -14.04 4.60 -5.86
N GLU A 158 -12.92 4.57 -5.13
CA GLU A 158 -12.05 5.73 -4.92
C GLU A 158 -11.49 6.27 -6.25
N CYS A 159 -11.18 5.41 -7.21
CA CYS A 159 -10.73 5.80 -8.56
C CYS A 159 -11.80 6.60 -9.32
N TYR A 160 -13.08 6.41 -9.00
CA TYR A 160 -14.21 7.22 -9.50
C TYR A 160 -14.57 8.39 -8.57
N GLY A 161 -13.75 8.67 -7.54
CA GLY A 161 -14.03 9.73 -6.56
C GLY A 161 -15.17 9.40 -5.59
N ILE A 162 -15.60 8.13 -5.50
CA ILE A 162 -16.68 7.69 -4.62
C ILE A 162 -16.09 7.20 -3.30
N THR A 163 -16.34 7.95 -2.23
CA THR A 163 -16.01 7.61 -0.85
C THR A 163 -17.26 7.72 0.02
N ARG A 164 -17.19 7.30 1.28
CA ARG A 164 -18.33 7.45 2.21
C ARG A 164 -18.65 8.92 2.52
N GLU A 165 -17.70 9.80 2.28
CA GLU A 165 -17.78 11.23 2.51
C GLU A 165 -18.20 11.99 1.24
N SER A 166 -17.95 11.45 0.04
CA SER A 166 -18.27 12.14 -1.22
C SER A 166 -19.69 11.90 -1.73
N VAL A 167 -20.34 10.80 -1.31
CA VAL A 167 -21.72 10.45 -1.72
C VAL A 167 -22.60 10.09 -0.52
N SER A 168 -23.91 9.96 -0.74
CA SER A 168 -24.84 9.50 0.31
C SER A 168 -24.54 8.07 0.76
N LYS A 169 -24.97 7.70 1.97
CA LYS A 169 -24.78 6.34 2.50
C LYS A 169 -25.48 5.29 1.62
N GLU A 170 -26.66 5.63 1.12
CA GLU A 170 -27.49 4.78 0.26
C GLU A 170 -26.78 4.53 -1.06
N GLU A 171 -26.23 5.58 -1.67
CA GLU A 171 -25.49 5.53 -2.93
C GLU A 171 -24.19 4.76 -2.80
N PHE A 172 -23.38 5.05 -1.76
CA PHE A 172 -22.18 4.25 -1.47
C PHE A 172 -22.54 2.77 -1.27
N SER A 173 -23.60 2.48 -0.51
CA SER A 173 -24.04 1.12 -0.24
C SER A 173 -24.52 0.39 -1.49
N HIS A 174 -25.18 1.09 -2.42
CA HIS A 174 -25.60 0.56 -3.71
C HIS A 174 -24.41 0.09 -4.54
N PHE A 175 -23.45 0.98 -4.81
CA PHE A 175 -22.25 0.64 -5.58
C PHE A 175 -21.43 -0.47 -4.90
N TYR A 176 -21.18 -0.32 -3.59
CA TYR A 176 -20.37 -1.27 -2.84
C TYR A 176 -20.98 -2.67 -2.81
N ARG A 177 -22.30 -2.79 -2.60
CA ARG A 177 -22.98 -4.10 -2.59
C ARG A 177 -23.07 -4.69 -3.98
N GLY A 178 -23.32 -3.89 -5.02
CA GLY A 178 -23.35 -4.38 -6.40
C GLY A 178 -22.02 -4.99 -6.84
N LEU A 179 -20.91 -4.30 -6.55
CA LEU A 179 -19.56 -4.81 -6.84
C LEU A 179 -19.20 -6.08 -6.04
N ARG A 180 -19.78 -6.24 -4.84
CA ARG A 180 -19.57 -7.41 -3.97
C ARG A 180 -20.69 -8.46 -4.06
N SER A 181 -21.58 -8.37 -5.03
CA SER A 181 -22.61 -9.39 -5.26
C SER A 181 -21.94 -10.73 -5.59
N ASP A 182 -22.55 -11.85 -5.20
CA ASP A 182 -22.08 -13.17 -5.63
C ASP A 182 -22.43 -13.44 -7.11
N GLU A 183 -23.37 -12.68 -7.68
CA GLU A 183 -23.82 -12.79 -9.06
C GLU A 183 -22.93 -11.97 -10.01
N ALA A 184 -22.29 -12.66 -10.97
CA ALA A 184 -21.43 -12.00 -11.95
C ALA A 184 -22.17 -10.92 -12.78
N ARG A 185 -23.47 -11.12 -13.04
CA ARG A 185 -24.29 -10.15 -13.78
C ARG A 185 -24.43 -8.81 -13.05
N ASP A 186 -24.56 -8.85 -11.73
CA ASP A 186 -24.70 -7.64 -10.92
C ASP A 186 -23.39 -6.86 -10.88
N LYS A 187 -22.25 -7.54 -10.75
CA LYS A 187 -20.92 -6.92 -10.83
C LYS A 187 -20.71 -6.19 -12.15
N GLU A 188 -21.02 -6.85 -13.27
CA GLU A 188 -20.87 -6.26 -14.61
C GLU A 188 -21.85 -5.10 -14.87
N ALA A 189 -23.07 -5.19 -14.35
CA ALA A 189 -24.00 -4.07 -14.40
C ALA A 189 -23.44 -2.87 -13.64
N MET A 190 -22.85 -3.11 -12.46
CA MET A 190 -22.30 -2.05 -11.61
C MET A 190 -21.05 -1.41 -12.21
N PHE A 191 -20.16 -2.18 -12.83
CA PHE A 191 -19.02 -1.62 -13.58
C PHE A 191 -19.48 -0.66 -14.67
N LYS A 192 -20.49 -1.06 -15.46
CA LYS A 192 -21.04 -0.23 -16.54
C LYS A 192 -21.77 1.00 -16.02
N GLU A 193 -22.42 0.90 -14.85
CA GLU A 193 -23.08 2.05 -14.22
C GLU A 193 -22.05 3.10 -13.82
N LEU A 194 -20.96 2.69 -13.16
CA LEU A 194 -19.86 3.58 -12.78
C LEU A 194 -19.18 4.21 -14.00
N GLU A 195 -18.88 3.43 -15.04
CA GLU A 195 -18.28 3.96 -16.28
C GLU A 195 -19.15 5.04 -16.94
N LYS A 196 -20.48 4.90 -16.90
CA LYS A 196 -21.41 5.87 -17.51
C LYS A 196 -21.54 7.16 -16.72
N LEU A 197 -21.38 7.11 -15.41
CA LEU A 197 -21.53 8.29 -14.55
C LEU A 197 -20.34 9.25 -14.64
N PHE A 198 -19.18 8.74 -15.06
CA PHE A 198 -17.91 9.47 -15.05
C PHE A 198 -17.21 9.52 -16.43
N GLN A 199 -17.97 9.27 -17.51
CA GLN A 199 -17.63 9.64 -18.89
C GLN A 199 -18.15 11.03 -19.23
#